data_AF-A0ABC9EUK2-F1
#
_entry.id   AF-A0ABC9EUK2-F1
#
_cell.length_a   1.000
_cell.length_b   1.000
_cell.length_c   1.000
_cell.angle_alpha   90.00
_cell.angle_beta   90.00
_cell.angle_gamma   90.00
#
_symmetry.space_group_name_H-M   'P 1'
#
loop_
_entity.id
_entity.type
_entity.pdbx_description
1 polymer ?
#
loop_
_entity_poly.entity_id
_entity_poly.type
_entity_poly.pdbx_seq_one_letter_code
_entity_poly.pdbx_strand_id
1 'polypeptide(L)'
;MRSPGAPAMPWLLVLAGFAVDLSAATDHIVGANHGWNPNINYSLWSGNQTFYVGDLISFRYQKGTHNVFEVNETGYDNCTMAGVTGNWTSGKDFIPLPEARRYYFICGNGFCLQGMKVAVTVHPLQHNASSKGSNGGGAEEGEASAAALTTRSFAWLGALAAAVAAFC
;
A
#
# COMPACT_ATOMS: atom_id res chain seq x y z
N MET A 1 8.36 -14.95 70.70
CA MET A 1 8.62 -13.86 69.74
C MET A 1 8.71 -14.50 68.36
N ARG A 2 7.69 -14.36 67.51
CA ARG A 2 7.61 -15.03 66.20
C ARG A 2 7.20 -13.94 65.21
N SER A 3 8.15 -13.43 64.42
CA SER A 3 7.84 -12.51 63.32
C SER A 3 7.11 -13.28 62.21
N PRO A 4 6.03 -12.74 61.63
CA PRO A 4 5.49 -13.27 60.39
C PRO A 4 6.40 -12.87 59.22
N GLY A 5 6.93 -13.86 58.52
CA GLY A 5 7.63 -13.67 57.25
C GLY A 5 6.63 -13.23 56.18
N ALA A 6 6.96 -12.16 55.45
CA ALA A 6 6.17 -11.69 54.33
C ALA A 6 6.20 -12.73 53.18
N PRO A 7 5.07 -13.12 52.59
CA PRO A 7 5.08 -13.92 51.37
C PRO A 7 5.54 -13.03 50.20
N ALA A 8 6.68 -13.39 49.62
CA ALA A 8 7.13 -12.85 48.35
C ALA A 8 6.04 -13.10 47.30
N MET A 9 5.55 -12.02 46.69
CA MET A 9 4.50 -12.02 45.66
C MET A 9 5.12 -12.45 44.32
N PRO A 10 4.86 -13.66 43.77
CA PRO A 10 5.27 -13.97 42.42
C PRO A 10 4.05 -13.81 41.49
N TRP A 11 4.28 -13.68 40.19
CA TRP A 11 3.24 -13.68 39.14
C TRP A 11 2.53 -12.35 38.90
N LEU A 12 3.28 -11.25 38.92
CA LEU A 12 3.08 -10.27 37.85
C LEU A 12 3.77 -10.84 36.59
N LEU A 13 3.19 -10.60 35.41
CA LEU A 13 3.64 -11.00 34.04
C LEU A 13 2.97 -12.31 33.56
N VAL A 14 2.31 -12.39 32.40
CA VAL A 14 2.52 -11.69 31.13
C VAL A 14 1.16 -11.55 30.41
N LEU A 15 0.60 -10.34 30.30
CA LEU A 15 -0.35 -10.04 29.21
C LEU A 15 0.49 -9.70 27.98
N ALA A 16 0.89 -10.72 27.23
CA ALA A 16 1.44 -10.51 25.89
C ALA A 16 0.29 -10.03 25.01
N GLY A 17 0.15 -8.70 24.89
CA GLY A 17 -0.79 -8.11 23.95
C GLY A 17 -0.44 -8.58 22.55
N PHE A 18 -1.35 -9.29 21.90
CA PHE A 18 -1.30 -9.50 20.46
C PHE A 18 -1.47 -8.12 19.82
N ALA A 19 -0.36 -7.50 19.44
CA ALA A 19 -0.41 -6.38 18.51
C ALA A 19 -0.86 -6.96 17.17
N VAL A 20 -2.14 -6.80 16.87
CA VAL A 20 -2.66 -7.01 15.52
C VAL A 20 -2.25 -5.80 14.70
N ASP A 21 -1.33 -5.99 13.75
CA ASP A 21 -1.02 -4.97 12.76
C ASP A 21 -2.25 -4.79 11.86
N LEU A 22 -3.03 -3.74 12.13
CA LEU A 22 -4.09 -3.29 11.25
C LEU A 22 -3.43 -2.61 10.05
N SER A 23 -3.20 -3.36 8.97
CA SER A 23 -2.82 -2.78 7.68
C SER A 23 -3.94 -1.84 7.23
N ALA A 24 -3.69 -0.53 7.25
CA ALA A 24 -4.62 0.46 6.73
C ALA A 24 -4.58 0.47 5.20
N ALA A 25 -5.75 0.57 4.56
CA ALA A 25 -5.86 0.76 3.12
C ALA A 25 -5.35 2.15 2.71
N THR A 26 -4.56 2.24 1.65
CA THR A 26 -4.07 3.51 1.11
C THR A 26 -5.10 4.11 0.15
N ASP A 27 -5.34 5.42 0.23
CA ASP A 27 -6.17 6.15 -0.74
C ASP A 27 -5.29 6.88 -1.77
N HIS A 28 -5.41 6.48 -3.03
CA HIS A 28 -4.72 7.09 -4.16
C HIS A 28 -5.64 8.09 -4.85
N ILE A 29 -5.42 9.38 -4.59
CA ILE A 29 -6.17 10.46 -5.24
C ILE A 29 -5.69 10.62 -6.69
N VAL A 30 -6.57 10.31 -7.64
CA VAL A 30 -6.28 10.39 -9.08
C VAL A 30 -5.91 11.82 -9.49
N GLY A 31 -4.75 11.95 -10.14
CA GLY A 31 -4.21 13.25 -10.56
C GLY A 31 -3.64 14.10 -9.41
N ALA A 32 -3.59 13.59 -8.18
CA ALA A 32 -3.14 14.30 -6.98
C ALA A 32 -3.82 15.68 -6.85
N ASN A 33 -3.05 16.77 -6.88
CA ASN A 33 -3.57 18.13 -6.76
C ASN A 33 -4.35 18.60 -8.00
N HIS A 34 -4.23 17.92 -9.13
CA HIS A 34 -4.97 18.24 -10.35
C HIS A 34 -6.38 17.62 -10.39
N GLY A 35 -6.62 16.57 -9.60
CA GLY A 35 -7.90 15.85 -9.60
C GLY A 35 -8.22 15.14 -10.91
N TRP A 36 -9.51 14.86 -11.11
CA TRP A 36 -10.04 14.21 -12.30
C TRP A 36 -10.52 15.26 -13.31
N ASN A 37 -9.61 15.67 -14.19
CA ASN A 37 -9.77 16.71 -15.20
C ASN A 37 -9.09 16.35 -16.54
N PRO A 38 -9.48 16.99 -17.66
CA PRO A 38 -8.78 16.86 -18.95
C PRO A 38 -7.38 17.50 -18.92
N ASN A 39 -6.55 17.16 -19.91
CA ASN A 39 -5.17 17.66 -20.07
C ASN A 39 -4.20 17.28 -18.94
N ILE A 40 -4.49 16.20 -18.21
CA ILE A 40 -3.61 15.63 -17.17
C ILE A 40 -3.00 14.32 -17.70
N ASN A 41 -1.70 14.11 -17.45
CA ASN A 41 -1.03 12.89 -17.86
C ASN A 41 -1.20 11.79 -16.80
N TYR A 42 -2.33 11.08 -16.85
CA TYR A 42 -2.62 10.03 -15.86
C TYR A 42 -1.71 8.81 -15.96
N SER A 43 -1.09 8.54 -17.11
CA SER A 43 -0.10 7.48 -17.24
C SER A 43 1.16 7.79 -16.44
N LEU A 44 1.61 9.05 -16.43
CA LEU A 44 2.70 9.49 -15.56
C LEU A 44 2.29 9.43 -14.08
N TRP A 45 1.07 9.86 -13.75
CA TRP A 45 0.56 9.76 -12.38
C TRP A 45 0.53 8.30 -11.91
N SER A 46 -0.12 7.40 -12.65
CA SER A 46 -0.26 6.00 -12.24
C SER A 46 1.08 5.24 -12.24
N GLY A 47 2.02 5.61 -13.12
CA GLY A 47 3.39 5.07 -13.11
C GLY A 47 4.20 5.44 -11.87
N ASN A 48 3.80 6.49 -11.14
CA ASN A 48 4.40 6.90 -9.87
C ASN A 48 3.61 6.40 -8.65
N GLN A 49 2.63 5.52 -8.85
CA GLN A 49 1.84 4.92 -7.78
C GLN A 49 2.12 3.42 -7.71
N THR A 50 1.97 2.84 -6.52
CA THR A 50 1.94 1.39 -6.33
C THR A 50 0.66 1.06 -5.60
N PHE A 51 -0.18 0.26 -6.23
CA PHE A 51 -1.47 -0.16 -5.68
C PHE A 51 -1.38 -1.61 -5.20
N TYR A 52 -1.97 -1.87 -4.05
CA TYR A 52 -2.16 -3.19 -3.49
C TYR A 52 -3.63 -3.53 -3.31
N VAL A 53 -3.93 -4.83 -3.25
CA VAL A 53 -5.26 -5.33 -2.93
C VAL A 53 -5.73 -4.72 -1.61
N GLY A 54 -6.93 -4.15 -1.61
CA GLY A 54 -7.52 -3.48 -0.45
C GLY A 54 -7.34 -1.97 -0.44
N ASP A 55 -6.49 -1.41 -1.30
CA ASP A 55 -6.37 0.05 -1.47
C ASP A 55 -7.64 0.66 -2.07
N LEU A 56 -7.74 1.98 -1.95
CA LEU A 56 -8.76 2.81 -2.57
C LEU A 56 -8.14 3.66 -3.68
N ILE A 57 -8.88 3.82 -4.78
CA ILE A 57 -8.61 4.86 -5.77
C ILE A 57 -9.74 5.89 -5.70
N SER A 58 -9.39 7.16 -5.51
CA SER A 58 -10.40 8.22 -5.36
C SER A 58 -10.35 9.24 -6.48
N PHE A 59 -11.55 9.59 -6.95
CA PHE A 59 -11.76 10.55 -8.03
C PHE A 59 -12.42 11.80 -7.47
N ARG A 60 -11.79 12.95 -7.70
CA ARG A 60 -12.26 14.25 -7.22
C ARG A 60 -12.49 15.18 -8.41
N TYR A 61 -13.73 15.64 -8.56
CA TYR A 61 -14.16 16.51 -9.64
C TYR A 61 -15.43 17.25 -9.25
N GLN A 62 -15.77 18.32 -9.96
CA GLN A 62 -17.03 19.02 -9.71
C GLN A 62 -18.21 18.12 -10.08
N LYS A 63 -19.12 17.90 -9.13
CA LYS A 63 -20.31 17.08 -9.37
C LYS A 63 -21.08 17.60 -10.61
N GLY A 64 -21.41 16.67 -11.51
CA GLY A 64 -22.13 16.96 -12.75
C GLY A 64 -21.26 17.38 -13.94
N THR A 65 -19.96 17.67 -13.76
CA THR A 65 -19.08 18.00 -14.90
C THR A 65 -18.45 16.75 -15.51
N HIS A 66 -18.08 15.79 -14.66
CA HIS A 66 -17.44 14.54 -15.05
C HIS A 66 -18.11 13.36 -14.37
N ASN A 67 -17.68 12.18 -14.75
CA ASN A 67 -18.03 10.91 -14.15
C ASN A 67 -16.86 9.94 -14.32
N VAL A 68 -17.00 8.79 -13.68
CA VAL A 68 -16.01 7.72 -13.72
C VAL A 68 -16.73 6.45 -14.10
N PHE A 69 -16.25 5.77 -15.13
CA PHE A 69 -16.67 4.40 -15.44
C PHE A 69 -15.48 3.47 -15.34
N GLU A 70 -15.68 2.33 -14.71
CA GLU A 70 -14.77 1.19 -14.85
C GLU A 70 -15.18 0.42 -16.10
N VAL A 71 -14.22 0.13 -16.98
CA VAL A 71 -14.41 -0.55 -18.26
C VAL A 71 -13.37 -1.67 -18.43
N ASN A 72 -13.54 -2.48 -19.49
CA ASN A 72 -12.47 -3.39 -19.91
C ASN A 72 -11.40 -2.66 -20.75
N GLU A 73 -10.32 -3.38 -21.10
CA GLU A 73 -9.22 -2.84 -21.90
C GLU A 73 -9.69 -2.27 -23.25
N THR A 74 -10.56 -2.98 -23.96
CA THR A 74 -11.13 -2.49 -25.22
C THR A 74 -11.91 -1.19 -25.05
N GLY A 75 -12.69 -1.08 -23.96
CA GLY A 75 -13.41 0.14 -23.58
C GLY A 75 -12.48 1.29 -23.29
N TYR A 76 -11.37 1.02 -22.59
CA TYR A 76 -10.34 1.99 -22.27
C TYR A 76 -9.60 2.52 -23.51
N ASP A 77 -9.21 1.64 -24.42
CA ASP A 77 -8.44 2.01 -25.60
C ASP A 77 -9.27 2.81 -26.60
N ASN A 78 -10.51 2.39 -26.81
CA ASN A 78 -11.41 3.01 -27.78
C ASN A 78 -12.31 4.09 -27.15
N CYS A 79 -12.19 4.35 -25.85
CA CYS A 79 -13.06 5.25 -25.11
C CYS A 79 -14.55 4.93 -25.29
N THR A 80 -14.90 3.65 -25.14
CA THR A 80 -16.28 3.15 -25.25
C THR A 80 -16.74 2.55 -23.93
N MET A 81 -18.05 2.34 -23.82
CA MET A 81 -18.69 1.72 -22.66
C MET A 81 -18.60 0.18 -22.69
N ALA A 82 -17.59 -0.38 -23.36
CA ALA A 82 -17.41 -1.82 -23.44
C ALA A 82 -16.99 -2.39 -22.07
N GLY A 83 -17.68 -3.45 -21.64
CA GLY A 83 -17.37 -4.13 -20.38
C GLY A 83 -17.49 -3.24 -19.14
N VAL A 84 -18.43 -2.29 -19.13
CA VAL A 84 -18.67 -1.45 -17.95
C VAL A 84 -19.06 -2.29 -16.74
N THR A 85 -18.33 -2.14 -15.65
CA THR A 85 -18.56 -2.82 -14.37
C THR A 85 -18.92 -1.87 -13.22
N GLY A 86 -18.72 -0.57 -13.41
CA GLY A 86 -19.03 0.43 -12.40
C GLY A 86 -19.19 1.84 -12.98
N ASN A 87 -19.97 2.67 -12.28
CA ASN A 87 -20.26 4.06 -12.63
C ASN A 87 -20.34 4.90 -11.35
N TRP A 88 -19.62 6.02 -11.32
CA TRP A 88 -19.64 6.96 -10.22
C TRP A 88 -19.75 8.41 -10.71
N THR A 89 -20.59 9.17 -10.01
CA THR A 89 -21.02 10.53 -10.40
C THR A 89 -21.10 11.50 -9.23
N SER A 90 -20.57 11.15 -8.05
CA SER A 90 -20.77 11.97 -6.84
C SER A 90 -19.90 13.23 -6.82
N GLY A 91 -18.81 13.26 -7.59
CA GLY A 91 -17.76 14.28 -7.55
C GLY A 91 -16.66 14.01 -6.52
N LYS A 92 -16.88 13.05 -5.61
CA LYS A 92 -15.87 12.56 -4.66
C LYS A 92 -16.07 11.07 -4.43
N ASP A 93 -15.63 10.29 -5.41
CA ASP A 93 -15.86 8.85 -5.44
C ASP A 93 -14.66 8.12 -4.85
N PHE A 94 -14.91 7.16 -3.96
CA PHE A 94 -13.90 6.26 -3.40
C PHE A 94 -14.20 4.86 -3.88
N ILE A 95 -13.28 4.27 -4.64
CA ILE A 95 -13.48 2.99 -5.30
C ILE A 95 -12.48 1.98 -4.72
N PRO A 96 -12.95 0.90 -4.08
CA PRO A 96 -12.07 -0.15 -3.57
C PRO A 96 -11.45 -0.96 -4.71
N LEU A 97 -10.22 -1.42 -4.48
CA LEU A 97 -9.46 -2.27 -5.38
C LEU A 97 -9.28 -3.68 -4.76
N PRO A 98 -10.31 -4.54 -4.80
CA PRO A 98 -10.32 -5.80 -4.06
C PRO A 98 -9.48 -6.93 -4.68
N GLU A 99 -9.05 -6.80 -5.94
CA GLU A 99 -8.41 -7.87 -6.68
C GLU A 99 -7.08 -7.44 -7.28
N ALA A 100 -6.13 -8.37 -7.33
CA ALA A 100 -4.85 -8.14 -8.00
C ALA A 100 -5.05 -8.26 -9.51
N ARG A 101 -5.38 -7.14 -10.15
CA ARG A 101 -5.56 -7.04 -11.59
C ARG A 101 -5.30 -5.63 -12.09
N ARG A 102 -5.38 -5.47 -13.41
CA ARG A 102 -5.44 -4.15 -14.02
C ARG A 102 -6.87 -3.62 -14.01
N TYR A 103 -7.04 -2.39 -13.57
CA TYR A 103 -8.29 -1.65 -13.59
C TYR A 103 -8.18 -0.52 -14.61
N TYR A 104 -9.27 -0.26 -15.32
CA TYR A 104 -9.33 0.79 -16.32
C TYR A 104 -10.50 1.71 -16.03
N PHE A 105 -10.21 3.00 -15.91
CA PHE A 105 -11.21 4.02 -15.63
C PHE A 105 -11.21 5.08 -16.73
N ILE A 106 -12.41 5.49 -17.16
CA ILE A 106 -12.62 6.52 -18.19
C ILE A 106 -13.63 7.56 -17.73
N CYS A 107 -13.54 8.76 -18.28
CA CYS A 107 -14.63 9.73 -18.23
C CYS A 107 -15.62 9.42 -19.35
N GLY A 108 -16.87 9.12 -18.99
CA GLY A 108 -17.93 8.77 -19.95
C GLY A 108 -18.62 9.99 -20.57
N ASN A 109 -18.54 11.15 -19.92
CA ASN A 109 -19.11 12.42 -20.41
C ASN A 109 -18.25 13.11 -21.50
N GLY A 110 -17.39 12.36 -22.18
CA GLY A 110 -16.39 12.89 -23.11
C GLY A 110 -15.01 13.03 -22.47
N PHE A 111 -14.07 13.65 -23.18
CA PHE A 111 -12.67 13.88 -22.76
C PHE A 111 -11.79 12.62 -22.59
N CYS A 112 -12.33 11.40 -22.65
CA CYS A 112 -11.51 10.18 -22.61
C CYS A 112 -10.44 10.16 -23.72
N LEU A 113 -10.82 10.49 -24.96
CA LEU A 113 -9.88 10.60 -26.09
C LEU A 113 -8.90 11.78 -25.95
N GLN A 114 -9.19 12.73 -25.05
CA GLN A 114 -8.34 13.86 -24.70
C GLN A 114 -7.47 13.56 -23.47
N GLY A 115 -7.33 12.27 -23.13
CA GLY A 115 -6.48 11.80 -22.06
C GLY A 115 -7.16 11.64 -20.70
N MET A 116 -8.47 11.90 -20.58
CA MET A 116 -9.21 11.71 -19.32
C MET A 116 -9.57 10.23 -19.09
N LYS A 117 -8.52 9.41 -18.97
CA LYS A 117 -8.56 7.98 -18.73
C LYS A 117 -7.34 7.56 -17.93
N VAL A 118 -7.49 6.59 -17.02
CA VAL A 118 -6.38 6.07 -16.21
C VAL A 118 -6.44 4.54 -16.13
N ALA A 119 -5.28 3.90 -16.24
CA ALA A 119 -5.10 2.48 -16.01
C ALA A 119 -4.17 2.29 -14.80
N VAL A 120 -4.55 1.42 -13.88
CA VAL A 120 -3.78 1.11 -12.67
C VAL A 120 -3.62 -0.41 -12.54
N THR A 121 -2.44 -0.85 -12.11
CA THR A 121 -2.16 -2.27 -11.87
C THR A 121 -2.06 -2.50 -10.36
N VAL A 122 -2.92 -3.37 -9.86
CA VAL A 122 -3.04 -3.69 -8.43
C VAL A 122 -2.32 -5.00 -8.15
N HIS A 123 -1.45 -4.99 -7.15
CA HIS A 123 -0.65 -6.14 -6.77
C HIS A 123 -1.26 -6.85 -5.57
N PRO A 124 -1.05 -8.17 -5.40
CA PRO A 124 -1.41 -8.85 -4.17
C PRO A 124 -0.70 -8.20 -2.98
N LEU A 125 -1.38 -8.11 -1.83
CA LEU A 125 -0.70 -7.77 -0.60
C LEU A 125 0.41 -8.80 -0.32
N GLN A 126 1.63 -8.32 -0.11
CA GLN A 126 2.69 -9.19 0.36
C GLN A 126 2.41 -9.54 1.82
N HIS A 127 1.76 -10.67 2.05
CA HIS A 127 1.78 -11.27 3.38
C HIS A 127 3.23 -11.71 3.61
N ASN A 128 3.99 -10.93 4.38
CA ASN A 128 5.26 -11.41 4.91
C ASN A 128 4.92 -12.54 5.88
N ALA A 129 4.82 -13.76 5.35
CA ALA A 129 4.74 -14.95 6.17
C ALA A 129 5.98 -14.91 7.06
N SER A 130 5.77 -14.74 8.36
CA SER A 130 6.80 -14.93 9.39
C SER A 130 7.59 -16.19 9.05
N SER A 131 8.79 -16.03 8.52
CA SER A 131 9.71 -17.13 8.26
C SER A 131 10.25 -17.60 9.60
N LYS A 132 9.54 -18.55 10.22
CA LYS A 132 10.03 -19.30 11.38
C LYS A 132 10.38 -20.71 10.92
N GLY A 133 11.68 -20.97 10.72
CA GLY A 133 12.26 -22.32 10.79
C GLY A 133 13.14 -22.79 9.62
N SER A 134 14.46 -22.57 9.77
CA SER A 134 15.62 -23.41 9.38
C SER A 134 15.27 -24.92 9.16
N ASN A 135 15.87 -25.69 8.24
CA ASN A 135 17.30 -25.95 8.07
C ASN A 135 17.54 -26.90 6.86
N GLY A 136 18.73 -26.86 6.23
CA GLY A 136 19.21 -27.91 5.31
C GLY A 136 20.26 -27.41 4.31
N GLY A 137 21.54 -27.61 4.63
CA GLY A 137 22.69 -27.10 3.89
C GLY A 137 23.37 -28.07 2.90
N GLY A 138 24.48 -27.59 2.34
CA GLY A 138 25.44 -28.27 1.45
C GLY A 138 25.69 -27.41 0.20
N ALA A 139 26.72 -26.55 0.18
CA ALA A 139 28.08 -26.78 -0.37
C ALA A 139 28.03 -27.24 -1.85
N GLU A 140 28.61 -26.54 -2.82
CA GLU A 140 30.06 -26.49 -3.09
C GLU A 140 30.54 -25.21 -3.82
N GLU A 141 31.86 -25.01 -3.76
CA GLU A 141 32.68 -23.84 -4.11
C GLU A 141 33.13 -23.74 -5.58
N GLY A 142 33.60 -22.54 -5.96
CA GLY A 142 34.53 -22.32 -7.09
C GLY A 142 34.75 -20.85 -7.51
N GLU A 143 35.75 -20.18 -6.88
CA GLU A 143 36.67 -19.07 -7.31
C GLU A 143 36.25 -17.97 -8.31
N ALA A 144 36.70 -16.70 -8.29
CA ALA A 144 37.53 -15.79 -7.46
C ALA A 144 37.30 -14.36 -8.04
N SER A 145 37.35 -13.22 -7.33
CA SER A 145 38.58 -12.56 -6.88
C SER A 145 38.29 -11.32 -6.00
N ALA A 146 38.97 -11.28 -4.86
CA ALA A 146 39.58 -10.16 -4.12
C ALA A 146 38.92 -8.76 -4.09
N ALA A 147 38.51 -8.34 -2.88
CA ALA A 147 39.22 -7.31 -2.10
C ALA A 147 38.75 -7.34 -0.63
N ALA A 148 39.70 -7.19 0.28
CA ALA A 148 39.64 -7.59 1.67
C ALA A 148 38.97 -6.59 2.64
N LEU A 149 38.29 -7.18 3.63
CA LEU A 149 38.17 -6.84 5.05
C LEU A 149 38.22 -5.36 5.51
N THR A 150 37.21 -4.97 6.31
CA THR A 150 37.48 -4.79 7.75
C THR A 150 36.21 -5.01 8.57
N THR A 151 36.19 -6.16 9.25
CA THR A 151 35.29 -6.50 10.35
C THR A 151 35.55 -5.54 11.50
N ARG A 152 34.53 -4.78 11.92
CA ARG A 152 34.53 -4.10 13.21
C ARG A 152 33.19 -4.26 13.88
N SER A 153 33.04 -5.41 14.53
CA SER A 153 32.09 -5.59 15.63
C SER A 153 32.39 -4.53 16.69
N PHE A 154 31.50 -3.56 16.83
CA PHE A 154 31.43 -2.73 18.02
C PHE A 154 30.04 -2.91 18.61
N ALA A 155 29.97 -3.83 19.57
CA ALA A 155 28.95 -3.78 20.60
C ALA A 155 29.08 -2.43 21.32
N TRP A 156 28.08 -1.58 21.18
CA TRP A 156 27.83 -0.51 22.15
C TRP A 156 26.41 -0.65 22.67
N LEU A 157 26.36 -0.93 23.96
CA LEU A 157 25.20 -0.78 24.81
C LEU A 157 24.72 0.67 24.80
N GLY A 158 23.39 0.83 24.82
CA GLY A 158 22.72 1.84 25.63
C GLY A 158 22.68 3.28 25.11
N ALA A 159 21.49 3.70 24.68
CA ALA A 159 20.89 4.94 25.17
C ALA A 159 19.37 4.92 24.91
N LEU A 160 18.60 4.73 25.98
CA LEU A 160 17.23 5.22 26.10
C LEU A 160 17.28 6.75 26.08
N ALA A 161 16.50 7.40 25.22
CA ALA A 161 15.87 8.69 25.54
C ALA A 161 14.77 9.02 24.52
N ALA A 162 13.64 9.44 25.08
CA ALA A 162 12.38 9.80 24.45
C ALA A 162 12.46 10.96 23.45
N ALA A 163 11.52 11.00 22.51
CA ALA A 163 10.72 12.21 22.26
C ALA A 163 9.42 11.85 21.53
N VAL A 164 8.30 12.10 22.21
CA VAL A 164 6.95 12.13 21.66
C VAL A 164 6.71 13.52 21.11
N ALA A 165 6.30 13.64 19.84
CA ALA A 165 5.58 14.78 19.26
C ALA A 165 5.02 14.32 17.89
N ALA A 166 3.73 14.04 17.70
CA ALA A 166 2.60 14.98 17.67
C ALA A 166 2.76 16.09 16.62
N PHE A 167 2.30 15.84 15.39
CA PHE A 167 1.78 16.81 14.39
C PHE A 167 1.02 15.97 13.35
N CYS A 168 -0.24 16.21 12.94
CA CYS A 168 -1.27 17.20 13.24
C CYS A 168 -2.61 16.53 12.90
#